data_AF-A0A4Y7K1U8-F1
#
_entry.id   AF-A0A4Y7K1U8-F1
#
_cell.length_a   1.000
_cell.length_b   1.000
_cell.length_c   1.000
_cell.angle_alpha   90.00
_cell.angle_beta   90.00
_cell.angle_gamma   90.00
#
_symmetry.space_group_name_H-M   'P 1'
#
loop_
_entity.id
_entity.type
_entity.pdbx_description
1 polymer ?
#
loop_
_entity_poly.entity_id
_entity_poly.type
_entity_poly.pdbx_seq_one_letter_code
_entity_poly.pdbx_strand_id
1 'polypeptide(L)'
;MENMSDAYFCFRKKMKKDMTSKCLAVLKKMSKQYCSSTLNLAQEHLSMVVRLFNETRDITISISQHLLSFMTTPVQPRNVKWAFSKLIYKQGRVACKGNDKANVSEVELVDVALLDTISVRKVSSKEITNEKLQAAKKSLEKLENGIDAIEAKSEVTFRRIIQTRVSLLNMFVN
;
A
#
# COMPACT_ATOMS: atom_id res chain seq x y z
N MET A 1 -19.35 19.81 4.92
CA MET A 1 -18.97 18.42 5.25
C MET A 1 -19.10 17.45 4.07
N GLU A 2 -20.07 17.59 3.14
CA GLU A 2 -20.03 16.87 1.83
C GLU A 2 -18.68 17.05 1.13
N ASN A 3 -18.16 18.27 1.16
CA ASN A 3 -16.86 18.63 0.60
C ASN A 3 -15.67 17.78 1.13
N MET A 4 -15.70 17.28 2.37
CA MET A 4 -14.55 16.54 2.95
C MET A 4 -14.52 15.08 2.47
N SER A 5 -15.68 14.46 2.36
CA SER A 5 -15.81 13.11 1.80
C SER A 5 -15.47 13.12 0.30
N ASP A 6 -16.02 14.08 -0.44
CA ASP A 6 -15.72 14.22 -1.87
C ASP A 6 -14.24 14.55 -2.11
N ALA A 7 -13.63 15.39 -1.27
CA ALA A 7 -12.20 15.65 -1.29
C ALA A 7 -11.38 14.38 -1.04
N TYR A 8 -11.77 13.55 -0.07
CA TYR A 8 -11.12 12.26 0.18
C TYR A 8 -11.21 11.33 -1.05
N PHE A 9 -12.39 11.16 -1.66
CA PHE A 9 -12.53 10.30 -2.84
C PHE A 9 -11.78 10.84 -4.06
N CYS A 10 -11.76 12.16 -4.25
CA CYS A 10 -10.95 12.81 -5.28
C CYS A 10 -9.47 12.57 -5.04
N PHE A 11 -8.99 12.76 -3.81
CA PHE A 11 -7.63 12.44 -3.40
C PHE A 11 -7.32 10.96 -3.64
N ARG A 12 -8.17 10.05 -3.19
CA ARG A 12 -8.03 8.60 -3.35
C ARG A 12 -7.92 8.20 -4.82
N LYS A 13 -8.78 8.74 -5.68
CA LYS A 13 -8.73 8.52 -7.14
C LYS A 13 -7.43 9.05 -7.74
N LYS A 14 -7.01 10.26 -7.36
CA LYS A 14 -5.77 10.88 -7.83
C LYS A 14 -4.55 10.07 -7.39
N MET A 15 -4.46 9.74 -6.10
CA MET A 15 -3.42 8.90 -5.53
C MET A 15 -3.35 7.56 -6.27
N LYS A 16 -4.48 6.87 -6.45
CA LYS A 16 -4.51 5.59 -7.16
C LYS A 16 -3.99 5.74 -8.60
N LYS A 17 -4.46 6.75 -9.32
CA LYS A 17 -3.99 7.07 -10.69
C LYS A 17 -2.50 7.32 -10.71
N ASP A 18 -1.97 8.16 -9.82
CA ASP A 18 -0.55 8.52 -9.79
C ASP A 18 0.32 7.30 -9.44
N MET A 19 -0.05 6.55 -8.40
CA MET A 19 0.70 5.36 -7.97
C MET A 19 0.70 4.25 -9.04
N THR A 20 -0.41 4.03 -9.74
CA THR A 20 -0.49 3.01 -10.80
C THR A 20 0.17 3.43 -12.11
N SER A 21 -0.08 4.66 -12.58
CA SER A 21 0.39 5.11 -13.89
C SER A 21 1.83 5.63 -13.90
N LYS A 22 2.31 6.20 -12.78
CA LYS A 22 3.67 6.75 -12.69
C LYS A 22 4.60 5.79 -11.95
N CYS A 23 4.30 5.48 -10.69
CA CYS A 23 5.24 4.75 -9.82
C CYS A 23 5.36 3.27 -10.22
N LEU A 24 4.24 2.56 -10.31
CA LEU A 24 4.24 1.14 -10.65
C LEU A 24 4.77 0.89 -12.08
N ALA A 25 4.49 1.80 -13.01
CA ALA A 25 5.01 1.73 -14.37
C ALA A 25 6.54 1.87 -14.42
N VAL A 26 7.10 2.84 -13.67
CA VAL A 26 8.55 3.03 -13.54
C VAL A 26 9.20 1.78 -12.91
N LEU A 27 8.64 1.23 -11.84
CA LEU A 27 9.16 0.02 -11.21
C LEU A 27 9.12 -1.20 -12.15
N LYS A 28 8.05 -1.35 -12.95
CA LYS A 28 7.98 -2.41 -13.98
C LYS A 28 8.99 -2.22 -15.10
N LYS A 29 9.31 -0.98 -15.47
CA LYS A 29 10.37 -0.69 -16.43
C LYS A 29 11.74 -1.08 -15.84
N MET A 30 11.99 -0.69 -14.59
CA MET A 30 13.21 -1.02 -13.87
C MET A 30 13.39 -2.53 -13.67
N SER A 31 12.31 -3.28 -13.40
CA SER A 31 12.39 -4.74 -13.22
C SER A 31 12.75 -5.48 -14.52
N LYS A 32 12.34 -4.93 -15.67
CA LYS A 32 12.66 -5.47 -17.00
C LYS A 32 14.06 -5.09 -17.47
N GLN A 33 14.62 -4.02 -16.92
CA GLN A 33 15.96 -3.56 -17.23
C GLN A 33 16.98 -4.42 -16.47
N TYR A 34 17.16 -5.65 -16.93
CA TYR A 34 18.23 -6.51 -16.45
C TYR A 34 19.55 -5.96 -16.99
N CYS A 35 20.51 -5.71 -16.11
CA CYS A 35 21.89 -5.49 -16.54
C CYS A 35 22.42 -6.87 -16.98
N SER A 36 22.04 -7.30 -18.19
CA SER A 36 22.65 -8.43 -18.89
C SER A 36 23.93 -7.93 -19.54
N SER A 37 24.80 -7.29 -18.77
CA SER A 37 26.17 -7.18 -19.23
C SER A 37 26.73 -8.60 -19.15
N THR A 38 26.72 -9.28 -20.30
CA THR A 38 27.73 -10.29 -20.63
C THR A 38 29.09 -9.60 -20.58
N LEU A 39 29.49 -9.18 -19.39
CA LEU A 39 30.89 -8.98 -19.07
C LEU A 39 31.49 -10.36 -19.27
N ASN A 40 32.52 -10.45 -20.12
CA ASN A 40 33.39 -11.61 -20.17
C ASN A 40 34.01 -11.77 -18.78
N LEU A 41 33.26 -12.43 -17.91
CA LEU A 41 33.51 -12.56 -16.48
C LEU A 41 34.46 -13.71 -16.27
N ALA A 42 35.66 -13.57 -16.82
CA ALA A 42 36.80 -14.41 -16.48
C ALA A 42 37.21 -14.24 -14.99
N GLN A 43 36.65 -13.25 -14.28
CA GLN A 43 36.80 -13.08 -12.84
C GLN A 43 35.50 -13.41 -12.09
N GLU A 44 35.50 -14.54 -11.37
CA GLU A 44 34.38 -15.02 -10.54
C GLU A 44 33.87 -13.97 -9.54
N HIS A 45 34.78 -13.19 -8.95
CA HIS A 45 34.44 -12.17 -7.96
C HIS A 45 33.55 -11.07 -8.54
N LEU A 46 33.87 -10.54 -9.72
CA LEU A 46 33.06 -9.51 -10.37
C LEU A 46 31.66 -10.05 -10.74
N SER A 47 31.54 -11.34 -11.04
CA SER A 47 30.26 -11.99 -11.38
C SER A 47 29.35 -12.07 -10.16
N MET A 48 29.93 -12.47 -9.02
CA MET A 48 29.24 -12.52 -7.73
C MET A 48 28.71 -11.15 -7.32
N VAL A 49 29.48 -10.10 -7.58
CA VAL A 49 29.11 -8.71 -7.30
C VAL A 49 27.92 -8.26 -8.12
N VAL A 50 27.99 -8.45 -9.45
CA VAL A 50 26.89 -8.11 -10.35
C VAL A 50 25.62 -8.85 -9.95
N ARG A 51 25.71 -10.13 -9.58
CA ARG A 51 24.58 -10.91 -9.06
C ARG A 51 24.01 -10.33 -7.78
N LEU A 52 24.85 -10.01 -6.78
CA LEU A 52 24.41 -9.45 -5.51
C LEU A 52 23.74 -8.07 -5.68
N PHE A 53 24.26 -7.23 -6.57
CA PHE A 53 23.63 -5.96 -6.92
C PHE A 53 22.27 -6.14 -7.60
N ASN A 54 22.14 -7.12 -8.50
CA ASN A 54 20.88 -7.47 -9.14
C ASN A 54 19.86 -7.99 -8.11
N GLU A 55 20.25 -8.90 -7.22
CA GLU A 55 19.38 -9.39 -6.14
C GLU A 55 18.92 -8.26 -5.22
N THR A 56 19.84 -7.38 -4.80
CA THR A 56 19.50 -6.20 -3.98
C THR A 56 18.53 -5.27 -4.71
N ARG A 57 18.71 -5.06 -6.02
CA ARG A 57 17.78 -4.29 -6.85
C ARG A 57 16.39 -4.94 -6.89
N ASP A 58 16.33 -6.24 -7.11
CA ASP A 58 15.07 -6.97 -7.28
C ASP A 58 14.27 -7.03 -5.96
N ILE A 59 14.94 -7.20 -4.83
CA ILE A 59 14.34 -7.08 -3.49
C ILE A 59 13.75 -5.67 -3.29
N THR A 60 14.53 -4.63 -3.63
CA THR A 60 14.10 -3.23 -3.48
C THR A 60 12.86 -2.93 -4.34
N ILE A 61 12.86 -3.40 -5.59
CA ILE A 61 11.72 -3.25 -6.51
C ILE A 61 10.50 -3.99 -5.95
N SER A 62 10.67 -5.21 -5.46
CA SER A 62 9.58 -6.05 -4.96
C SER A 62 8.90 -5.43 -3.72
N ILE A 63 9.69 -4.92 -2.78
CA ILE A 63 9.18 -4.19 -1.61
C ILE A 63 8.40 -2.94 -2.05
N SER A 64 8.97 -2.16 -2.97
CA SER A 64 8.33 -0.94 -3.47
C SER A 64 7.01 -1.24 -4.18
N GLN A 65 6.97 -2.31 -4.98
CA GLN A 65 5.74 -2.76 -5.65
C GLN A 65 4.66 -3.20 -4.66
N HIS A 66 5.03 -3.95 -3.60
CA HIS A 66 4.11 -4.36 -2.55
C HIS A 66 3.50 -3.17 -1.82
N LEU A 67 4.33 -2.20 -1.42
CA LEU A 67 3.85 -0.97 -0.75
C LEU A 67 2.89 -0.19 -1.64
N LEU A 68 3.21 0.00 -2.93
CA LEU A 68 2.31 0.69 -3.87
C LEU A 68 1.02 -0.09 -4.12
N SER A 69 1.09 -1.43 -4.15
CA SER A 69 -0.08 -2.28 -4.32
C SER A 69 -1.03 -2.19 -3.11
N PHE A 70 -0.48 -2.15 -1.90
CA PHE A 70 -1.23 -1.91 -0.67
C PHE A 70 -1.96 -0.56 -0.67
N MET A 71 -1.32 0.49 -1.20
CA MET A 71 -1.95 1.82 -1.30
C MET A 71 -2.98 1.91 -2.44
N THR A 72 -2.88 1.05 -3.45
CA THR A 72 -3.75 1.07 -4.65
C THR A 72 -4.84 0.01 -4.63
N THR A 73 -4.91 -0.80 -3.56
CA THR A 73 -5.88 -1.89 -3.42
C THR A 73 -7.29 -1.34 -3.67
N PRO A 74 -8.05 -1.95 -4.60
CA PRO A 74 -9.31 -1.38 -5.03
C PRO A 74 -10.32 -1.36 -3.87
N VAL A 75 -10.98 -0.21 -3.69
CA VAL A 75 -12.35 -0.19 -3.17
C VAL A 75 -13.11 -1.21 -4.00
N GLN A 76 -13.48 -2.37 -3.44
CA GLN A 76 -14.40 -3.26 -4.11
C GLN A 76 -15.74 -2.52 -4.22
N PRO A 77 -16.15 -2.03 -5.40
CA PRO A 77 -17.46 -1.44 -5.59
C PRO A 77 -18.38 -2.58 -6.05
N ARG A 78 -18.43 -3.69 -5.30
CA ARG A 78 -19.30 -4.81 -5.68
C ARG A 78 -20.61 -4.66 -4.93
N ASN A 79 -21.38 -3.66 -5.37
CA ASN A 79 -22.64 -3.24 -4.79
C ASN A 79 -22.51 -2.95 -3.28
N VAL A 80 -22.60 -1.69 -2.88
CA VAL A 80 -22.54 -1.30 -1.46
C VAL A 80 -23.51 -2.18 -0.63
N LYS A 81 -24.68 -2.54 -1.18
CA LYS A 81 -25.65 -3.50 -0.62
C LYS A 81 -25.10 -4.91 -0.33
N TRP A 82 -24.15 -5.42 -1.11
CA TRP A 82 -23.52 -6.75 -0.97
C TRP A 82 -22.24 -6.73 -0.10
N ALA A 83 -21.52 -5.60 -0.08
CA ALA A 83 -20.43 -5.38 0.87
C ALA A 83 -20.98 -5.22 2.30
N PHE A 84 -22.07 -4.45 2.46
CA PHE A 84 -22.79 -4.34 3.73
C PHE A 84 -23.40 -5.68 4.16
N SER A 85 -23.94 -6.50 3.24
CA SER A 85 -24.46 -7.82 3.62
C SER A 85 -23.35 -8.77 4.09
N LYS A 86 -22.14 -8.72 3.52
CA LYS A 86 -20.99 -9.50 4.02
C LYS A 86 -20.44 -8.99 5.35
N LEU A 87 -20.48 -7.67 5.61
CA LEU A 87 -20.01 -7.08 6.87
C LEU A 87 -21.00 -7.34 8.01
N ILE A 88 -22.31 -7.15 7.76
CA ILE A 88 -23.37 -7.40 8.75
C ILE A 88 -23.52 -8.91 9.03
N TYR A 89 -23.39 -9.77 8.01
CA TYR A 89 -23.39 -11.23 8.21
C TYR A 89 -22.20 -11.73 9.03
N LYS A 90 -21.10 -10.98 9.09
CA LYS A 90 -19.91 -11.30 9.89
C LYS A 90 -19.91 -10.66 11.27
N GLN A 91 -20.54 -9.50 11.46
CA GLN A 91 -20.69 -8.86 12.77
C GLN A 91 -21.74 -9.56 13.65
N GLY A 92 -22.72 -10.23 13.04
CA GLY A 92 -23.81 -10.93 13.74
C GLY A 92 -23.54 -12.39 14.14
N ARG A 93 -22.40 -12.99 13.74
CA ARG A 93 -22.08 -14.37 14.13
C ARG A 93 -20.99 -14.41 15.20
N VAL A 94 -21.45 -14.33 16.45
CA VAL A 94 -20.79 -15.01 17.56
C VAL A 94 -20.61 -16.48 17.17
N ALA A 95 -19.39 -16.98 17.34
CA ALA A 95 -18.97 -18.37 17.15
C ALA A 95 -19.13 -18.95 15.73
N CYS A 96 -18.03 -18.96 14.96
CA CYS A 96 -17.57 -20.19 14.30
C CYS A 96 -16.09 -20.08 13.91
N LYS A 97 -15.35 -21.10 14.30
CA LYS A 97 -13.91 -21.32 14.12
C LYS A 97 -13.62 -21.55 12.63
N GLY A 98 -12.96 -20.59 11.99
CA GLY A 98 -12.51 -20.66 10.59
C GLY A 98 -11.64 -19.44 10.28
N ASN A 99 -10.36 -19.68 10.03
CA ASN A 99 -9.29 -18.69 10.11
C ASN A 99 -9.13 -17.83 8.83
N ASP A 100 -10.23 -17.34 8.27
CA ASP A 100 -10.22 -16.41 7.14
C ASP A 100 -10.54 -14.99 7.61
N LYS A 101 -9.62 -14.41 8.39
CA LYS A 101 -9.52 -12.96 8.52
C LYS A 101 -9.13 -12.44 7.14
N ALA A 102 -10.12 -12.08 6.34
CA ALA A 102 -9.90 -11.26 5.16
C ALA A 102 -9.06 -10.06 5.60
N ASN A 103 -7.83 -9.97 5.11
CA ASN A 103 -6.83 -9.00 5.51
C ASN A 103 -7.22 -7.65 4.87
N VAL A 104 -8.27 -7.01 5.40
CA VAL A 104 -8.79 -5.73 4.92
C VAL A 104 -7.74 -4.67 5.23
N SER A 105 -7.29 -3.95 4.22
CA SER A 105 -6.26 -2.91 4.40
C SER A 105 -6.83 -1.74 5.21
N GLU A 106 -5.96 -0.98 5.89
CA GLU A 106 -6.40 0.21 6.64
C GLU A 106 -7.02 1.26 5.72
N VAL A 107 -6.54 1.33 4.48
CA VAL A 107 -7.12 2.16 3.41
C VAL A 107 -8.55 1.71 3.10
N GLU A 108 -8.80 0.41 2.96
CA GLU A 108 -10.14 -0.15 2.71
C GLU A 108 -11.10 0.09 3.88
N LEU A 109 -10.61 0.07 5.13
CA LEU A 109 -11.42 0.37 6.31
C LEU A 109 -11.89 1.83 6.30
N VAL A 110 -11.02 2.78 5.95
CA VAL A 110 -11.37 4.20 5.81
C VAL A 110 -12.37 4.40 4.67
N ASP A 111 -12.13 3.77 3.52
CA ASP A 111 -13.04 3.82 2.36
C ASP A 111 -14.47 3.35 2.75
N VAL A 112 -14.59 2.24 3.49
CA VAL A 112 -15.88 1.70 3.96
C VAL A 112 -16.56 2.62 4.98
N ALA A 113 -15.81 3.11 5.97
CA ALA A 113 -16.36 3.99 7.01
C ALA A 113 -16.92 5.29 6.41
N LEU A 114 -16.22 5.87 5.43
CA LEU A 114 -16.70 7.07 4.73
C LEU A 114 -17.94 6.79 3.88
N LEU A 115 -17.99 5.68 3.14
CA LEU A 115 -19.18 5.30 2.36
C LEU A 115 -20.44 5.09 3.24
N ASP A 116 -20.26 4.53 4.44
CA ASP A 116 -21.35 4.34 5.40
C ASP A 116 -21.87 5.67 5.94
N THR A 117 -20.98 6.62 6.28
CA THR A 117 -21.40 7.96 6.73
C THR A 117 -22.19 8.73 5.66
N ILE A 118 -21.85 8.60 4.37
CA ILE A 118 -22.58 9.22 3.25
C ILE A 118 -23.97 8.58 3.09
N SER A 119 -24.06 7.25 3.21
CA SER A 119 -25.30 6.51 3.02
C SER A 119 -26.34 6.81 4.10
N VAL A 120 -25.90 7.00 5.35
CA VAL A 120 -26.76 7.35 6.50
C VAL A 120 -27.24 8.78 6.44
N ARG A 121 -26.46 9.72 5.91
CA ARG A 121 -26.88 11.13 5.79
C ARG A 121 -28.14 11.31 4.93
N LYS A 122 -28.41 10.40 3.99
CA LYS A 122 -29.65 10.37 3.19
C LYS A 122 -30.88 9.90 3.97
N VAL A 123 -30.72 9.30 5.15
CA VAL A 123 -31.78 8.69 5.97
C VAL A 123 -31.67 9.25 7.40
N SER A 124 -32.35 10.36 7.65
CA SER A 124 -32.16 11.23 8.83
C SER A 124 -32.26 10.54 10.22
N SER A 125 -31.20 10.64 11.03
CA SER A 125 -31.19 10.79 12.50
C SER A 125 -29.85 11.41 12.92
N LYS A 126 -29.88 12.48 13.73
CA LYS A 126 -28.72 13.34 14.07
C LYS A 126 -27.67 12.64 14.97
N GLU A 127 -28.09 11.61 15.69
CA GLU A 127 -27.27 10.91 16.69
C GLU A 127 -26.43 9.80 16.05
N ILE A 128 -27.05 9.01 15.15
CA ILE A 128 -26.38 7.96 14.34
C ILE A 128 -25.29 8.57 13.44
N THR A 129 -25.47 9.82 13.00
CA THR A 129 -24.48 10.51 12.16
C THR A 129 -23.20 10.88 12.92
N ASN A 130 -23.25 11.07 14.24
CA ASN A 130 -22.09 11.55 15.00
C ASN A 130 -21.13 10.41 15.37
N GLU A 131 -21.67 9.26 15.80
CA GLU A 131 -20.85 8.07 16.11
C GLU A 131 -20.12 7.54 14.87
N LYS A 132 -20.80 7.46 13.73
CA LYS A 132 -20.20 7.01 12.47
C LYS A 132 -19.13 7.98 11.95
N LEU A 133 -19.36 9.28 12.11
CA LEU A 133 -18.36 10.30 11.77
C LEU A 133 -17.10 10.16 12.63
N GLN A 134 -17.28 9.91 13.93
CA GLN A 134 -16.16 9.69 14.85
C GLN A 134 -15.39 8.41 14.51
N ALA A 135 -16.08 7.34 14.13
CA ALA A 135 -15.46 6.11 13.66
C ALA A 135 -14.63 6.32 12.37
N ALA A 136 -15.15 7.11 11.42
CA ALA A 136 -14.42 7.48 10.21
C ALA A 136 -13.16 8.32 10.53
N LYS A 137 -13.27 9.29 11.44
CA LYS A 137 -12.12 10.11 11.87
C LYS A 137 -11.02 9.27 12.52
N LYS A 138 -11.38 8.36 13.44
CA LYS A 138 -10.43 7.46 14.10
C LYS A 138 -9.73 6.52 13.11
N SER A 139 -10.46 6.07 12.09
CA SER A 139 -9.90 5.25 11.02
C SER A 139 -8.91 6.04 10.16
N LEU A 140 -9.21 7.31 9.87
CA LEU A 140 -8.31 8.21 9.12
C LEU A 140 -7.02 8.50 9.89
N GLU A 141 -7.12 8.78 11.20
CA GLU A 141 -5.97 8.97 12.08
C GLU A 141 -5.07 7.72 12.13
N LYS A 142 -5.67 6.52 12.17
CA LYS A 142 -4.91 5.28 12.11
C LYS A 142 -4.15 5.15 10.80
N LEU A 143 -4.79 5.48 9.68
CA LEU A 143 -4.18 5.43 8.35
C LEU A 143 -3.03 6.44 8.23
N GLU A 144 -3.19 7.65 8.74
CA GLU A 144 -2.15 8.69 8.78
C GLU A 144 -0.91 8.20 9.55
N ASN A 145 -1.10 7.68 10.77
CA ASN A 145 -0.02 7.09 11.56
C ASN A 145 0.66 5.90 10.84
N GLY A 146 -0.11 5.11 10.10
CA GLY A 146 0.38 4.02 9.27
C GLY A 146 1.26 4.51 8.11
N ILE A 147 0.87 5.60 7.45
CA ILE A 147 1.65 6.24 6.38
C ILE A 147 2.96 6.78 6.94
N ASP A 148 2.93 7.53 8.05
CA ASP A 148 4.14 8.07 8.69
C ASP A 148 5.13 6.96 9.06
N ALA A 149 4.62 5.85 9.60
CA ALA A 149 5.45 4.69 9.95
C ALA A 149 6.08 4.04 8.71
N ILE A 150 5.36 3.98 7.58
CA ILE A 150 5.89 3.47 6.30
C ILE A 150 6.96 4.43 5.76
N GLU A 151 6.72 5.73 5.78
CA GLU A 151 7.67 6.74 5.33
C GLU A 151 8.98 6.66 6.10
N ALA A 152 8.92 6.66 7.44
CA ALA A 152 10.09 6.55 8.30
C ALA A 152 10.89 5.25 8.05
N LYS A 153 10.21 4.11 7.95
CA LYS A 153 10.87 2.82 7.68
C LYS A 153 11.44 2.73 6.26
N SER A 154 10.79 3.35 5.28
CA SER A 154 11.25 3.38 3.90
C SER A 154 12.56 4.17 3.79
N GLU A 155 12.67 5.32 4.46
CA GLU A 155 13.87 6.14 4.50
C GLU A 155 15.07 5.35 5.03
N VAL A 156 14.90 4.68 6.19
CA VAL A 156 15.92 3.83 6.80
C VAL A 156 16.34 2.70 5.87
N THR A 157 15.37 2.06 5.21
CA THR A 157 15.61 0.93 4.29
C THR A 157 16.41 1.39 3.07
N PHE A 158 16.02 2.50 2.43
CA PHE A 158 16.76 3.06 1.29
C PHE A 158 18.19 3.46 1.68
N ARG A 159 18.36 4.10 2.84
CA ARG A 159 19.68 4.45 3.37
C ARG A 159 20.57 3.22 3.51
N ARG A 160 20.05 2.13 4.10
CA ARG A 160 20.79 0.88 4.29
C ARG A 160 21.11 0.18 2.96
N ILE A 161 20.20 0.20 1.99
CA ILE A 161 20.45 -0.32 0.63
C ILE A 161 21.60 0.46 -0.02
N ILE A 162 21.58 1.80 0.05
CA ILE A 162 22.66 2.64 -0.52
C ILE A 162 23.99 2.33 0.17
N GLN A 163 24.02 2.28 1.50
CA GLN A 163 25.23 1.96 2.27
C GLN A 163 25.80 0.58 1.91
N THR A 164 24.93 -0.42 1.78
CA THR A 164 25.33 -1.79 1.38
C THR A 164 25.94 -1.76 -0.01
N ARG A 165 25.32 -1.05 -0.95
CA ARG A 165 25.84 -0.91 -2.32
C ARG A 165 27.19 -0.22 -2.36
N VAL A 166 27.38 0.87 -1.61
CA VAL A 166 28.66 1.58 -1.51
C VAL A 166 29.72 0.69 -0.88
N SER A 167 29.39 -0.02 0.21
CA SER A 167 30.32 -0.93 0.88
C SER A 167 30.77 -2.06 -0.04
N LEU A 168 29.83 -2.66 -0.78
CA LEU A 168 30.15 -3.66 -1.79
C LEU A 168 31.05 -3.08 -2.88
N LEU A 169 30.71 -1.94 -3.49
CA LEU A 169 31.58 -1.32 -4.50
C LEU A 169 33.00 -1.07 -3.96
N ASN A 170 33.11 -0.55 -2.75
CA ASN A 170 34.40 -0.25 -2.12
C ASN A 170 35.25 -1.51 -1.86
N MET A 171 34.64 -2.67 -1.62
CA MET A 171 35.36 -3.94 -1.44
C MET A 171 35.98 -4.52 -2.72
N PHE A 172 35.54 -4.08 -3.90
CA PHE A 172 36.06 -4.56 -5.19
C PHE A 172 36.84 -3.49 -5.97
N VAL A 173 36.83 -2.24 -5.49
CA VAL A 173 37.60 -1.13 -6.05
C VAL A 173 38.95 -0.96 -5.33
N ASN A 174 39.05 -1.37 -4.05
CA ASN A 174 40.30 -1.52 -3.30
C ASN A 174 40.79 -2.97 -3.35
#